data_AF-A0A0X8GL67-F1
#
_entry.id   AF-A0A0X8GL67-F1
#
_cell.length_a   1.000
_cell.length_b   1.000
_cell.length_c   1.000
_cell.angle_alpha   90.00
_cell.angle_beta   90.00
_cell.angle_gamma   90.00
#
_symmetry.space_group_name_H-M   'P 1'
#
loop_
_entity.id
_entity.type
_entity.pdbx_description
1 polymer ?
#
loop_
_entity_poly.entity_id
_entity_poly.type
_entity_poly.pdbx_seq_one_letter_code
_entity_poly.pdbx_strand_id
1 'polypeptide(L)'
;MANNIYAEGIKSTGFILESRVGDRLRKTGWSIINNKYYEDDLEGVVREIDLLAYKVSDVKGTNIYTVLIISCKKDADNVWAFVAKKTAANNPNVNWEPLHIWSNNKAINYLIDSVGAEKKYHQDIKEFGVDEILKFPEYEVFAFQQMNRISGAAKNDKAIFGSVNSLIKAQSYEIGALHKRTKNICVYQFNLISVAETDLYRLDVDGDDIKQVKVDSTHYIYRYIINKKEDFSRVLFVSEGCFEKMLNEYSHLHKANCSLFERNIELFYVDIFKDDKKIKLFTPDFIHGIRWFIRSSLWRRNVSLDLEINEIHLNWNKSDECVEINVLFSSDEISILNNSDSVSRYTSKILREIYRYEGVFRYVEGIPF
;
A
#
# COMPACT_ATOMS: atom_id res chain seq x y z
N MET A 1 -33.10 -37.16 -22.21
CA MET A 1 -32.54 -35.93 -21.60
C MET A 1 -31.14 -35.75 -22.17
N ALA A 2 -30.85 -34.63 -22.82
CA ALA A 2 -29.51 -34.38 -23.36
C ALA A 2 -28.52 -34.36 -22.19
N ASN A 3 -27.56 -35.28 -22.22
CA ASN A 3 -26.59 -35.44 -21.16
C ASN A 3 -25.71 -34.18 -21.15
N ASN A 4 -25.76 -33.40 -20.06
CA ASN A 4 -25.17 -32.07 -19.98
C ASN A 4 -23.65 -32.14 -19.68
N ILE A 5 -22.95 -33.01 -20.43
CA ILE A 5 -21.58 -33.43 -20.14
C ILE A 5 -20.58 -32.26 -20.11
N TYR A 6 -20.79 -31.25 -20.95
CA TYR A 6 -19.94 -30.07 -20.99
C TYR A 6 -20.17 -29.16 -19.78
N ALA A 7 -21.42 -29.01 -19.32
CA ALA A 7 -21.72 -28.25 -18.12
C ALA A 7 -21.12 -28.91 -16.88
N GLU A 8 -21.18 -30.25 -16.79
CA GLU A 8 -20.53 -30.98 -15.70
C GLU A 8 -19.00 -30.89 -15.77
N GLY A 9 -18.43 -30.95 -16.97
CA GLY A 9 -17.00 -30.70 -17.18
C GLY A 9 -16.59 -29.30 -16.67
N ILE A 10 -17.31 -28.25 -17.04
CA ILE A 10 -17.01 -26.88 -16.57
C ILE A 10 -17.18 -26.76 -15.05
N LYS A 11 -18.20 -27.39 -14.45
CA LYS A 11 -18.40 -27.37 -12.99
C LYS A 11 -17.25 -28.02 -12.21
N SER A 12 -16.49 -28.93 -12.83
CA SER A 12 -15.28 -29.50 -12.21
C SER A 12 -14.07 -28.55 -12.25
N THR A 13 -14.11 -27.49 -13.04
CA THR A 13 -13.02 -26.49 -13.13
C THR A 13 -13.13 -25.39 -12.06
N GLY A 14 -12.09 -24.57 -11.92
CA GLY A 14 -12.07 -23.38 -11.06
C GLY A 14 -12.93 -22.20 -11.58
N PHE A 15 -13.33 -22.19 -12.85
CA PHE A 15 -14.01 -21.02 -13.45
C PHE A 15 -15.33 -20.67 -12.79
N ILE A 16 -16.09 -21.65 -12.30
CA ILE A 16 -17.34 -21.37 -11.59
C ILE A 16 -17.04 -20.71 -10.24
N LEU A 17 -15.99 -21.14 -9.53
CA LEU A 17 -15.56 -20.50 -8.29
C LEU A 17 -15.17 -19.04 -8.53
N GLU A 18 -14.35 -18.77 -9.56
CA GLU A 18 -13.96 -17.41 -9.96
C GLU A 18 -15.17 -16.54 -10.26
N SER A 19 -16.16 -17.06 -11.02
CA SER A 19 -17.40 -16.34 -11.30
C SER A 19 -18.18 -16.02 -10.03
N ARG A 20 -18.34 -16.99 -9.12
CA ARG A 20 -19.07 -16.78 -7.85
C ARG A 20 -18.38 -15.75 -6.96
N VAL A 21 -17.06 -15.83 -6.84
CA VAL A 21 -16.23 -14.87 -6.08
C VAL A 21 -16.33 -13.47 -6.71
N GLY A 22 -16.21 -13.37 -8.03
CA GLY A 22 -16.38 -12.13 -8.78
C GLY A 22 -17.75 -11.49 -8.60
N ASP A 23 -18.81 -12.28 -8.60
CA ASP A 23 -20.17 -11.76 -8.39
C ASP A 23 -20.39 -11.26 -6.95
N ARG A 24 -19.83 -11.92 -5.94
CA ARG A 24 -19.86 -11.44 -4.54
C ARG A 24 -19.12 -10.11 -4.38
N LEU A 25 -17.96 -9.96 -5.04
CA LEU A 25 -17.20 -8.69 -5.10
C LEU A 25 -18.03 -7.56 -5.70
N ARG A 26 -18.62 -7.76 -6.88
CA ARG A 26 -19.46 -6.74 -7.54
C ARG A 26 -20.66 -6.35 -6.67
N LYS A 27 -21.35 -7.34 -6.08
CA LYS A 27 -22.50 -7.11 -5.20
C LYS A 27 -22.18 -6.28 -3.96
N THR A 28 -20.92 -6.28 -3.51
CA THR A 28 -20.45 -5.51 -2.35
C THR A 28 -19.67 -4.24 -2.74
N GLY A 29 -19.81 -3.81 -4.00
CA GLY A 29 -19.30 -2.53 -4.50
C GLY A 29 -17.81 -2.52 -4.85
N TRP A 30 -17.21 -3.70 -5.10
CA TRP A 30 -15.84 -3.78 -5.61
C TRP A 30 -15.84 -3.71 -7.13
N SER A 31 -14.93 -2.91 -7.69
CA SER A 31 -14.59 -2.98 -9.11
C SER A 31 -13.64 -4.15 -9.33
N ILE A 32 -13.87 -4.95 -10.37
CA ILE A 32 -13.07 -6.15 -10.63
C ILE A 32 -12.50 -6.15 -12.05
N ILE A 33 -11.27 -6.64 -12.17
CA ILE A 33 -10.65 -7.04 -13.43
C ILE A 33 -10.44 -8.55 -13.34
N ASN A 34 -11.07 -9.28 -14.25
CA ASN A 34 -10.92 -10.73 -14.33
C ASN A 34 -9.80 -11.07 -15.31
N ASN A 35 -9.10 -12.17 -15.06
CA ASN A 35 -8.20 -12.82 -16.02
C ASN A 35 -7.15 -11.85 -16.59
N LYS A 36 -6.57 -11.03 -15.69
CA LYS A 36 -5.62 -10.01 -16.10
C LYS A 36 -4.28 -10.65 -16.42
N TYR A 37 -3.85 -10.54 -17.66
CA TYR A 37 -2.52 -11.01 -18.07
C TYR A 37 -1.42 -10.00 -17.71
N TYR A 38 -0.28 -10.54 -17.31
CA TYR A 38 0.96 -9.79 -17.13
C TYR A 38 2.17 -10.63 -17.54
N GLU A 39 3.23 -9.95 -17.95
CA GLU A 39 4.52 -10.59 -18.21
C GLU A 39 5.31 -10.65 -16.90
N ASP A 40 5.73 -11.86 -16.51
CA ASP A 40 6.66 -12.06 -15.41
C ASP A 40 8.07 -11.74 -15.91
N ASP A 41 8.52 -10.51 -15.71
CA ASP A 41 9.81 -10.01 -16.20
C ASP A 41 11.01 -10.87 -15.72
N LEU A 42 10.85 -11.69 -14.68
CA LEU A 42 11.90 -12.60 -14.20
C LEU A 42 12.00 -13.89 -15.04
N GLU A 43 10.87 -14.38 -15.54
CA GLU A 43 10.80 -15.68 -16.25
C GLU A 43 10.49 -15.51 -17.75
N GLY A 44 10.08 -14.31 -18.18
CA GLY A 44 9.61 -14.05 -19.55
C GLY A 44 8.33 -14.79 -19.91
N VAL A 45 7.53 -15.18 -18.90
CA VAL A 45 6.31 -15.97 -19.08
C VAL A 45 5.09 -15.10 -18.81
N VAL A 46 4.09 -15.22 -19.69
CA VAL A 46 2.78 -14.60 -19.47
C VAL A 46 2.03 -15.36 -18.39
N ARG A 47 1.59 -14.62 -17.36
CA ARG A 47 0.82 -15.12 -16.23
C ARG A 47 -0.54 -14.43 -16.19
N GLU A 48 -1.48 -15.08 -15.53
CA GLU A 48 -2.84 -14.60 -15.34
C GLU A 48 -3.10 -14.36 -13.85
N ILE A 49 -3.76 -13.24 -13.54
CA ILE A 49 -4.35 -12.99 -12.24
C ILE A 49 -5.82 -13.38 -12.35
N ASP A 50 -6.24 -14.39 -11.57
CA ASP A 50 -7.61 -14.89 -11.57
C ASP A 50 -8.60 -13.72 -11.35
N LEU A 51 -8.46 -12.98 -10.24
CA LEU A 51 -9.25 -11.79 -9.95
C LEU A 51 -8.42 -10.69 -9.29
N LEU A 52 -8.57 -9.47 -9.79
CA LEU A 52 -8.01 -8.26 -9.22
C LEU A 52 -9.15 -7.30 -8.88
N ALA A 53 -9.35 -7.04 -7.58
CA ALA A 53 -10.45 -6.23 -7.10
C ALA A 53 -9.97 -4.95 -6.42
N TYR A 54 -10.70 -3.86 -6.64
CA TYR A 54 -10.43 -2.55 -6.08
C TYR A 54 -11.66 -1.99 -5.39
N LYS A 55 -11.44 -1.37 -4.24
CA LYS A 55 -12.36 -0.42 -3.63
C LYS A 55 -11.66 0.93 -3.55
N VAL A 56 -12.31 1.98 -4.05
CA VAL A 56 -11.73 3.31 -4.19
C VAL A 56 -12.65 4.36 -3.58
N SER A 57 -12.04 5.32 -2.88
CA SER A 57 -12.69 6.55 -2.43
C SER A 57 -11.76 7.75 -2.65
N ASP A 58 -12.30 8.89 -3.06
CA ASP A 58 -11.56 10.16 -3.04
C ASP A 58 -11.63 10.74 -1.62
N VAL A 59 -10.46 11.04 -1.06
CA VAL A 59 -10.30 11.62 0.27
C VAL A 59 -9.45 12.89 0.11
N LYS A 60 -10.12 14.04 0.08
CA LYS A 60 -9.49 15.37 -0.08
C LYS A 60 -8.54 15.41 -1.29
N GLY A 61 -8.97 14.87 -2.44
CA GLY A 61 -8.17 14.85 -3.67
C GLY A 61 -7.08 13.77 -3.71
N THR A 62 -7.06 12.86 -2.75
CA THR A 62 -6.23 11.64 -2.79
C THR A 62 -7.13 10.42 -2.97
N ASN A 63 -6.92 9.65 -4.04
CA ASN A 63 -7.64 8.39 -4.23
C ASN A 63 -7.04 7.30 -3.36
N ILE A 64 -7.82 6.77 -2.42
CA ILE A 64 -7.40 5.66 -1.56
C ILE A 64 -7.94 4.36 -2.16
N TYR A 65 -7.05 3.43 -2.47
CA TYR A 65 -7.36 2.11 -3.00
C TYR A 65 -7.04 1.03 -1.97
N THR A 66 -8.02 0.19 -1.70
CA THR A 66 -7.81 -1.13 -1.09
C THR A 66 -7.89 -2.17 -2.19
N VAL A 67 -6.82 -2.93 -2.37
CA VAL A 67 -6.65 -3.89 -3.46
C VAL A 67 -6.69 -5.30 -2.92
N LEU A 68 -7.47 -6.17 -3.55
CA LEU A 68 -7.43 -7.61 -3.35
C LEU A 68 -6.90 -8.27 -4.61
N ILE A 69 -5.80 -9.00 -4.47
CA ILE A 69 -5.34 -9.94 -5.49
C ILE A 69 -5.81 -11.31 -5.02
N ILE A 70 -6.64 -11.95 -5.83
CA ILE A 70 -7.35 -13.15 -5.42
C ILE A 70 -6.99 -14.28 -6.38
N SER A 71 -6.60 -15.42 -5.82
CA SER A 71 -6.49 -16.67 -6.55
C SER A 71 -7.59 -17.63 -6.11
N CYS A 72 -8.26 -18.25 -7.07
CA CYS A 72 -9.32 -19.21 -6.84
C CYS A 72 -8.81 -20.61 -7.14
N LYS A 73 -8.98 -21.54 -6.20
CA LYS A 73 -8.60 -22.95 -6.39
C LYS A 73 -9.74 -23.86 -5.96
N LYS A 74 -10.06 -24.83 -6.82
CA LYS A 74 -11.03 -25.88 -6.53
C LYS A 74 -10.30 -27.19 -6.33
N ASP A 75 -10.68 -27.94 -5.29
CA ASP A 75 -10.10 -29.25 -5.00
C ASP A 75 -11.17 -30.18 -4.43
N ALA A 76 -11.75 -31.01 -5.31
CA ALA A 76 -12.82 -31.91 -4.92
C ALA A 76 -12.29 -33.10 -4.09
N ASP A 77 -11.14 -33.63 -4.50
CA ASP A 77 -10.60 -34.90 -3.98
C ASP A 77 -9.73 -34.74 -2.74
N ASN A 78 -9.20 -33.52 -2.50
CA ASN A 78 -8.26 -33.26 -1.43
C ASN A 78 -8.70 -32.07 -0.59
N VAL A 79 -8.33 -32.12 0.70
CA VAL A 79 -8.41 -31.01 1.63
C VAL A 79 -7.05 -30.33 1.69
N TRP A 80 -7.04 -29.06 2.10
CA TRP A 80 -5.79 -28.32 2.31
C TRP A 80 -5.43 -28.33 3.78
N ALA A 81 -4.30 -28.96 4.10
CA ALA A 81 -3.75 -29.00 5.44
C ALA A 81 -2.60 -27.99 5.58
N PHE A 82 -2.65 -27.17 6.61
CA PHE A 82 -1.63 -26.20 6.98
C PHE A 82 -0.93 -26.69 8.24
N VAL A 83 0.32 -27.12 8.10
CA VAL A 83 1.14 -27.58 9.21
C VAL A 83 1.69 -26.36 9.93
N ALA A 84 1.35 -26.23 11.21
CA ALA A 84 1.58 -25.02 11.95
C ALA A 84 2.10 -25.29 13.36
N LYS A 85 2.84 -24.33 13.91
CA LYS A 85 3.29 -24.30 15.30
C LYS A 85 2.91 -22.97 15.93
N LYS A 86 2.94 -22.86 17.27
CA LYS A 86 2.69 -21.58 17.94
C LYS A 86 3.70 -20.52 17.45
N THR A 87 3.21 -19.33 17.17
CA THR A 87 4.04 -18.23 16.69
C THR A 87 5.05 -17.79 17.75
N ALA A 88 6.32 -17.73 17.36
CA ALA A 88 7.38 -17.11 18.14
C ALA A 88 7.40 -15.59 17.85
N ALA A 89 6.63 -14.81 18.60
CA ALA A 89 6.42 -13.38 18.33
C ALA A 89 7.70 -12.53 18.32
N ASN A 90 8.74 -12.98 19.02
CA ASN A 90 10.06 -12.34 19.08
C ASN A 90 11.06 -12.88 18.05
N ASN A 91 10.63 -13.71 17.10
CA ASN A 91 11.51 -14.22 16.04
C ASN A 91 12.00 -13.06 15.15
N PRO A 92 13.30 -12.71 15.17
CA PRO A 92 13.82 -11.58 14.40
C PRO A 92 13.89 -11.87 12.89
N ASN A 93 13.67 -13.12 12.47
CA ASN A 93 13.79 -13.54 11.07
C ASN A 93 12.44 -13.53 10.34
N VAL A 94 11.37 -13.06 10.96
CA VAL A 94 10.04 -13.04 10.36
C VAL A 94 9.38 -11.69 10.59
N ASN A 95 8.91 -11.07 9.52
CA ASN A 95 7.97 -9.96 9.61
C ASN A 95 6.54 -10.51 9.71
N TRP A 96 5.96 -10.51 10.92
CA TRP A 96 4.61 -11.02 11.17
C TRP A 96 3.49 -10.08 10.68
N GLU A 97 3.83 -8.82 10.41
CA GLU A 97 2.91 -7.75 10.04
C GLU A 97 3.34 -7.09 8.72
N PRO A 98 3.54 -7.88 7.64
CA PRO A 98 4.02 -7.34 6.38
C PRO A 98 2.98 -6.40 5.77
N LEU A 99 3.44 -5.26 5.25
CA LEU A 99 2.55 -4.24 4.69
C LEU A 99 3.01 -3.82 3.30
N HIS A 100 2.10 -3.98 2.33
CA HIS A 100 2.35 -3.61 0.94
C HIS A 100 1.52 -2.39 0.57
N ILE A 101 2.13 -1.21 0.71
CA ILE A 101 1.56 0.06 0.28
C ILE A 101 2.41 0.67 -0.82
N TRP A 102 1.74 1.26 -1.80
CA TRP A 102 2.35 2.14 -2.79
C TRP A 102 1.63 3.49 -2.79
N SER A 103 2.36 4.59 -2.91
CA SER A 103 1.78 5.92 -3.10
C SER A 103 2.68 6.81 -3.96
N ASN A 104 2.06 7.73 -4.70
CA ASN A 104 2.73 8.87 -5.32
C ASN A 104 2.54 10.17 -4.53
N ASN A 105 1.96 10.10 -3.33
CA ASN A 105 1.84 11.22 -2.41
C ASN A 105 3.10 11.29 -1.52
N LYS A 106 3.86 12.39 -1.62
CA LYS A 106 5.10 12.60 -0.85
C LYS A 106 4.89 12.51 0.67
N ALA A 107 3.79 13.08 1.20
CA ALA A 107 3.51 13.04 2.63
C ALA A 107 3.26 11.61 3.14
N ILE A 108 2.61 10.78 2.33
CA ILE A 108 2.33 9.39 2.67
C ILE A 108 3.60 8.56 2.57
N ASN A 109 4.39 8.76 1.51
CA ASN A 109 5.70 8.11 1.36
C ASN A 109 6.60 8.38 2.57
N TYR A 110 6.66 9.62 3.05
CA TYR A 110 7.40 9.95 4.27
C TYR A 110 6.97 9.13 5.50
N LEU A 111 5.67 8.84 5.62
CA LEU A 111 5.13 8.09 6.75
C LEU A 111 5.37 6.58 6.60
N ILE A 112 5.18 6.01 5.41
CA ILE A 112 5.37 4.57 5.17
C ILE A 112 6.86 4.18 5.14
N ASP A 113 7.75 5.09 4.75
CA ASP A 113 9.20 4.86 4.73
C ASP A 113 9.83 5.01 6.14
N SER A 114 9.04 5.40 7.14
CA SER A 114 9.52 5.53 8.51
C SER A 114 9.72 4.16 9.19
N VAL A 115 10.75 4.06 10.04
CA VAL A 115 11.06 2.82 10.76
C VAL A 115 9.86 2.41 11.62
N GLY A 116 9.39 1.18 11.43
CA GLY A 116 8.24 0.64 12.18
C GLY A 116 6.87 1.07 11.65
N ALA A 117 6.79 1.68 10.45
CA ALA A 117 5.54 2.11 9.83
C ALA A 117 4.52 0.97 9.68
N GLU A 118 4.98 -0.24 9.35
CA GLU A 118 4.10 -1.40 9.16
C GLU A 118 3.36 -1.76 10.47
N LYS A 119 4.13 -1.94 11.55
CA LYS A 119 3.57 -2.21 12.87
C LYS A 119 2.61 -1.10 13.33
N LYS A 120 2.99 0.17 13.09
CA LYS A 120 2.13 1.30 13.41
C LYS A 120 0.82 1.26 12.63
N TYR A 121 0.87 0.97 11.33
CA TYR A 121 -0.33 0.82 10.50
C TYR A 121 -1.24 -0.30 11.04
N HIS A 122 -0.69 -1.46 11.39
CA HIS A 122 -1.47 -2.56 11.97
C HIS A 122 -2.14 -2.16 13.30
N GLN A 123 -1.43 -1.42 14.16
CA GLN A 123 -1.99 -0.88 15.41
C GLN A 123 -3.11 0.13 15.13
N ASP A 124 -2.85 1.12 14.28
CA ASP A 124 -3.82 2.17 13.91
C ASP A 124 -5.10 1.57 13.31
N ILE A 125 -4.98 0.62 12.38
CA ILE A 125 -6.12 -0.02 11.73
C ILE A 125 -6.92 -0.88 12.72
N LYS A 126 -6.26 -1.49 13.71
CA LYS A 126 -6.94 -2.21 14.79
C LYS A 126 -7.78 -1.27 15.66
N GLU A 127 -7.33 -0.04 15.91
CA GLU A 127 -8.12 0.98 16.61
C GLU A 127 -9.40 1.37 15.84
N PHE A 128 -9.38 1.25 14.51
CA PHE A 128 -10.57 1.39 13.65
C PHE A 128 -11.46 0.14 13.61
N GLY A 129 -11.17 -0.89 14.41
CA GLY A 129 -12.01 -2.08 14.56
C GLY A 129 -11.80 -3.15 13.49
N VAL A 130 -10.72 -3.08 12.71
CA VAL A 130 -10.35 -4.14 11.75
C VAL A 130 -9.39 -5.10 12.43
N ASP A 131 -9.79 -6.36 12.59
CA ASP A 131 -8.98 -7.35 13.31
C ASP A 131 -8.65 -8.55 12.41
N GLU A 132 -9.64 -9.41 12.09
CA GLU A 132 -9.44 -10.75 11.55
C GLU A 132 -8.52 -10.82 10.31
N ILE A 133 -8.75 -9.97 9.31
CA ILE A 133 -8.01 -9.98 8.04
C ILE A 133 -6.59 -9.44 8.16
N LEU A 134 -6.29 -8.69 9.23
CA LEU A 134 -4.96 -8.15 9.51
C LEU A 134 -4.34 -8.66 10.81
N LYS A 135 -4.97 -9.64 11.46
CA LYS A 135 -4.63 -10.16 12.78
C LYS A 135 -3.20 -10.73 12.80
N PHE A 136 -2.52 -10.50 13.91
CA PHE A 136 -1.26 -11.17 14.22
C PHE A 136 -1.50 -12.70 14.29
N PRO A 137 -0.78 -13.51 13.51
CA PRO A 137 -1.04 -14.95 13.46
C PRO A 137 -0.66 -15.61 14.79
N GLU A 138 -1.61 -16.28 15.44
CA GLU A 138 -1.34 -17.09 16.64
C GLU A 138 -0.49 -18.34 16.33
N TYR A 139 -0.56 -18.80 15.08
CA TYR A 139 0.16 -19.96 14.58
C TYR A 139 0.95 -19.60 13.32
N GLU A 140 2.21 -20.02 13.28
CA GLU A 140 3.09 -19.97 12.13
C GLU A 140 2.86 -21.22 11.28
N VAL A 141 2.26 -21.06 10.11
CA VAL A 141 2.21 -22.10 9.09
C VAL A 141 3.59 -22.21 8.45
N PHE A 142 4.27 -23.33 8.64
CA PHE A 142 5.63 -23.56 8.11
C PHE A 142 5.66 -24.58 6.97
N ALA A 143 4.59 -25.34 6.78
CA ALA A 143 4.40 -26.22 5.63
C ALA A 143 2.91 -26.36 5.31
N PHE A 144 2.60 -26.79 4.10
CA PHE A 144 1.24 -27.10 3.67
C PHE A 144 1.24 -28.37 2.82
N GLN A 145 0.10 -29.04 2.80
CA GLN A 145 -0.04 -30.36 2.20
C GLN A 145 -1.47 -30.55 1.69
N GLN A 146 -1.64 -30.94 0.43
CA GLN A 146 -2.94 -31.48 -0.01
C GLN A 146 -3.07 -32.91 0.52
N MET A 147 -4.19 -33.21 1.16
CA MET A 147 -4.46 -34.50 1.78
C MET A 147 -5.72 -35.09 1.16
N ASN A 148 -5.68 -36.36 0.71
CA ASN A 148 -6.87 -36.98 0.17
C ASN A 148 -8.00 -36.94 1.19
N ARG A 149 -9.18 -36.48 0.77
CA ARG A 149 -10.33 -36.24 1.64
C ARG A 149 -10.81 -37.49 2.37
N ILE A 150 -10.64 -38.67 1.76
CA ILE A 150 -11.15 -39.95 2.29
C ILE A 150 -10.06 -40.68 3.06
N SER A 151 -8.90 -40.89 2.45
CA SER A 151 -7.84 -41.72 3.05
C SER A 151 -6.88 -40.94 3.95
N GLY A 152 -6.90 -39.60 3.92
CA GLY A 152 -5.90 -38.77 4.58
C GLY A 152 -4.50 -38.87 3.97
N ALA A 153 -4.32 -39.60 2.86
CA ALA A 153 -3.01 -39.77 2.24
C ALA A 153 -2.49 -38.44 1.67
N ALA A 154 -1.25 -38.10 1.98
CA ALA A 154 -0.57 -36.94 1.43
C ALA A 154 -0.49 -37.02 -0.11
N LYS A 155 -0.68 -35.88 -0.77
CA LYS A 155 -0.53 -35.67 -2.21
C LYS A 155 0.61 -34.69 -2.51
N ASN A 156 0.72 -34.18 -3.73
CA ASN A 156 1.57 -33.00 -3.93
C ASN A 156 0.82 -31.75 -3.45
N ASP A 157 1.52 -30.65 -3.24
CA ASP A 157 1.02 -29.38 -2.74
C ASP A 157 0.94 -28.29 -3.83
N LYS A 158 1.00 -28.71 -5.11
CA LYS A 158 1.14 -27.80 -6.26
C LYS A 158 0.03 -26.76 -6.34
N ALA A 159 -1.19 -27.11 -5.95
CA ALA A 159 -2.31 -26.17 -5.99
C ALA A 159 -2.14 -25.03 -4.98
N ILE A 160 -1.69 -25.37 -3.77
CA ILE A 160 -1.46 -24.41 -2.68
C ILE A 160 -0.26 -23.53 -3.03
N PHE A 161 0.89 -24.15 -3.35
CA PHE A 161 2.11 -23.43 -3.73
C PHE A 161 1.88 -22.54 -4.96
N GLY A 162 1.20 -23.06 -5.99
CA GLY A 162 0.88 -22.31 -7.19
C GLY A 162 0.00 -21.10 -6.91
N SER A 163 -0.94 -21.19 -5.97
CA SER A 163 -1.79 -20.07 -5.53
C SER A 163 -0.98 -18.99 -4.80
N VAL A 164 -0.06 -19.37 -3.90
CA VAL A 164 0.83 -18.42 -3.24
C VAL A 164 1.72 -17.72 -4.26
N ASN A 165 2.41 -18.49 -5.09
CA ASN A 165 3.39 -17.95 -6.03
C ASN A 165 2.74 -17.00 -7.05
N SER A 166 1.54 -17.32 -7.56
CA SER A 166 0.82 -16.42 -8.47
C SER A 166 0.44 -15.11 -7.79
N LEU A 167 -0.07 -15.16 -6.55
CA LEU A 167 -0.45 -13.97 -5.78
C LEU A 167 0.74 -13.04 -5.52
N ILE A 168 1.87 -13.59 -5.11
CA ILE A 168 3.08 -12.81 -4.77
C ILE A 168 3.66 -12.14 -6.01
N LYS A 169 3.76 -12.88 -7.12
CA LYS A 169 4.25 -12.34 -8.40
C LYS A 169 3.31 -11.26 -8.94
N ALA A 170 1.99 -11.48 -8.85
CA ALA A 170 0.99 -10.50 -9.25
C ALA A 170 1.07 -9.22 -8.40
N GLN A 171 1.30 -9.34 -7.09
CA GLN A 171 1.51 -8.19 -6.20
C GLN A 171 2.72 -7.36 -6.61
N SER A 172 3.86 -8.02 -6.81
CA SER A 172 5.08 -7.33 -7.23
C SER A 172 4.91 -6.64 -8.58
N TYR A 173 4.24 -7.30 -9.53
CA TYR A 173 3.95 -6.71 -10.84
C TYR A 173 3.04 -5.48 -10.70
N GLU A 174 1.93 -5.58 -9.96
CA GLU A 174 0.99 -4.47 -9.81
C GLU A 174 1.64 -3.27 -9.12
N ILE A 175 2.37 -3.47 -8.02
CA ILE A 175 3.13 -2.40 -7.36
C ILE A 175 4.14 -1.78 -8.33
N GLY A 176 4.91 -2.61 -9.02
CA GLY A 176 5.92 -2.19 -9.98
C GLY A 176 5.34 -1.39 -11.15
N ALA A 177 4.11 -1.67 -11.57
CA ALA A 177 3.48 -0.99 -12.72
C ALA A 177 2.78 0.33 -12.37
N LEU A 178 2.50 0.61 -11.09
CA LEU A 178 1.65 1.75 -10.69
C LEU A 178 2.21 3.11 -11.12
N HIS A 179 3.52 3.33 -10.98
CA HIS A 179 4.17 4.60 -11.34
C HIS A 179 3.97 4.99 -12.83
N LYS A 180 3.71 4.02 -13.72
CA LYS A 180 3.45 4.27 -15.15
C LYS A 180 1.96 4.50 -15.44
N ARG A 181 1.07 4.02 -14.57
CA ARG A 181 -0.38 3.95 -14.83
C ARG A 181 -1.16 5.12 -14.24
N THR A 182 -0.76 5.63 -13.08
CA THR A 182 -1.52 6.68 -12.37
C THR A 182 -0.76 8.00 -12.28
N LYS A 183 -1.43 9.08 -12.68
CA LYS A 183 -0.95 10.46 -12.54
C LYS A 183 -1.62 11.21 -11.39
N ASN A 184 -2.79 10.73 -10.95
CA ASN A 184 -3.53 11.34 -9.84
C ASN A 184 -2.90 10.93 -8.51
N ILE A 185 -2.99 11.80 -7.51
CA ILE A 185 -2.50 11.51 -6.16
C ILE A 185 -3.32 10.33 -5.60
N CYS A 186 -2.64 9.28 -5.17
CA CYS A 186 -3.29 8.06 -4.72
C CYS A 186 -2.42 7.21 -3.78
N VAL A 187 -3.10 6.28 -3.11
CA VAL A 187 -2.52 5.25 -2.24
C VAL A 187 -3.13 3.91 -2.62
N TYR A 188 -2.31 2.88 -2.75
CA TYR A 188 -2.74 1.50 -2.94
C TYR A 188 -2.25 0.66 -1.78
N GLN A 189 -3.17 0.02 -1.07
CA GLN A 189 -2.85 -0.98 -0.05
C GLN A 189 -3.26 -2.36 -0.54
N PHE A 190 -2.30 -3.28 -0.64
CA PHE A 190 -2.47 -4.59 -1.28
C PHE A 190 -2.70 -5.71 -0.28
N ASN A 191 -3.64 -6.60 -0.59
CA ASN A 191 -3.96 -7.79 0.19
C ASN A 191 -4.05 -9.01 -0.73
N LEU A 192 -3.54 -10.15 -0.27
CA LEU A 192 -3.51 -11.40 -1.05
C LEU A 192 -4.46 -12.41 -0.42
N ILE A 193 -5.33 -12.99 -1.25
CA ILE A 193 -6.35 -13.95 -0.81
C ILE A 193 -6.29 -15.19 -1.69
N SER A 194 -6.19 -16.36 -1.08
CA SER A 194 -6.39 -17.65 -1.75
C SER A 194 -7.74 -18.21 -1.33
N VAL A 195 -8.71 -18.17 -2.25
CA VAL A 195 -10.06 -18.70 -2.03
C VAL A 195 -10.09 -20.15 -2.50
N ALA A 196 -10.41 -21.06 -1.58
CA ALA A 196 -10.42 -22.49 -1.84
C ALA A 196 -11.84 -23.07 -1.78
N GLU A 197 -12.29 -23.74 -2.85
CA GLU A 197 -13.45 -24.63 -2.83
C GLU A 197 -13.02 -26.02 -2.36
N THR A 198 -12.58 -26.10 -1.10
CA THR A 198 -12.31 -27.32 -0.34
C THR A 198 -12.29 -27.01 1.16
N ASP A 199 -12.19 -28.05 2.00
CA ASP A 199 -12.02 -27.86 3.44
C ASP A 199 -10.58 -27.48 3.78
N LEU A 200 -10.45 -26.58 4.75
CA LEU A 200 -9.17 -26.16 5.29
C LEU A 200 -8.98 -26.76 6.68
N TYR A 201 -7.80 -27.32 6.93
CA TYR A 201 -7.40 -27.84 8.24
C TYR A 201 -6.07 -27.25 8.65
N ARG A 202 -5.97 -26.84 9.91
CA ARG A 202 -4.69 -26.56 10.55
C ARG A 202 -4.26 -27.78 11.35
N LEU A 203 -3.01 -28.20 11.15
CA LEU A 203 -2.38 -29.29 11.89
C LEU A 203 -1.41 -28.64 12.87
N ASP A 204 -1.83 -28.50 14.12
CA ASP A 204 -1.05 -27.89 15.19
C ASP A 204 -0.03 -28.92 15.69
N VAL A 205 1.25 -28.67 15.42
CA VAL A 205 2.38 -29.52 15.80
C VAL A 205 2.97 -29.03 17.11
N ASP A 206 3.05 -29.92 18.10
CA ASP A 206 3.74 -29.72 19.38
C ASP A 206 4.58 -30.96 19.71
N GLY A 207 5.87 -30.92 19.36
CA GLY A 207 6.72 -32.11 19.38
C GLY A 207 6.22 -33.17 18.39
N ASP A 208 5.94 -34.37 18.90
CA ASP A 208 5.39 -35.48 18.11
C ASP A 208 3.85 -35.48 18.07
N ASP A 209 3.19 -34.62 18.86
CA ASP A 209 1.74 -34.52 18.89
C ASP A 209 1.24 -33.60 17.77
N ILE A 210 0.25 -34.11 17.00
CA ILE A 210 -0.42 -33.35 15.94
C ILE A 210 -1.90 -33.26 16.24
N LYS A 211 -2.38 -32.05 16.51
CA LYS A 211 -3.81 -31.77 16.67
C LYS A 211 -4.40 -31.18 15.40
N GLN A 212 -5.43 -31.85 14.86
CA GLN A 212 -6.18 -31.35 13.71
C GLN A 212 -7.29 -30.40 14.14
N VAL A 213 -7.37 -29.25 13.48
CA VAL A 213 -8.42 -28.24 13.68
C VAL A 213 -8.98 -27.84 12.31
N LYS A 214 -10.29 -28.02 12.09
CA LYS A 214 -10.94 -27.46 10.90
C LYS A 214 -11.01 -25.94 11.05
N VAL A 215 -10.60 -25.21 10.03
CA VAL A 215 -10.57 -23.74 10.04
C VAL A 215 -11.31 -23.20 8.82
N ASP A 216 -11.90 -22.01 8.94
CA ASP A 216 -12.52 -21.34 7.80
C ASP A 216 -11.50 -20.50 7.02
N SER A 217 -10.44 -20.07 7.70
CA SER A 217 -9.35 -19.27 7.16
C SER A 217 -8.07 -19.44 7.97
N THR A 218 -6.92 -19.15 7.35
CA THR A 218 -5.63 -19.05 8.04
C THR A 218 -4.72 -18.04 7.37
N HIS A 219 -3.92 -17.35 8.18
CA HIS A 219 -2.85 -16.48 7.70
C HIS A 219 -1.61 -17.31 7.38
N TYR A 220 -1.01 -17.05 6.23
CA TYR A 220 0.31 -17.57 5.87
C TYR A 220 1.24 -16.40 5.60
N ILE A 221 2.32 -16.32 6.39
CA ILE A 221 3.37 -15.32 6.22
C ILE A 221 4.47 -15.96 5.37
N TYR A 222 4.57 -15.54 4.12
CA TYR A 222 5.51 -16.08 3.15
C TYR A 222 6.71 -15.17 2.99
N ARG A 223 7.91 -15.70 3.24
CA ARG A 223 9.18 -15.06 2.91
C ARG A 223 9.55 -15.38 1.47
N TYR A 224 9.84 -14.36 0.67
CA TYR A 224 10.16 -14.54 -0.75
C TYR A 224 11.25 -13.59 -1.21
N ILE A 225 11.80 -13.87 -2.39
CA ILE A 225 12.78 -13.02 -3.06
C ILE A 225 12.27 -12.72 -4.46
N ILE A 226 12.06 -11.44 -4.76
CA ILE A 226 11.75 -10.95 -6.12
C ILE A 226 12.71 -9.80 -6.41
N ASN A 227 13.26 -9.76 -7.63
CA ASN A 227 14.22 -8.72 -8.06
C ASN A 227 15.42 -8.58 -7.10
N LYS A 228 15.91 -9.71 -6.56
CA LYS A 228 17.00 -9.78 -5.57
C LYS A 228 16.72 -9.02 -4.26
N LYS A 229 15.46 -8.62 -4.02
CA LYS A 229 15.01 -8.06 -2.75
C LYS A 229 14.23 -9.12 -2.01
N GLU A 230 14.67 -9.39 -0.79
CA GLU A 230 13.92 -10.23 0.15
C GLU A 230 12.80 -9.42 0.78
N ASP A 231 11.62 -10.04 0.90
CA ASP A 231 10.44 -9.43 1.50
C ASP A 231 9.50 -10.49 2.10
N PHE A 232 8.47 -10.04 2.81
CA PHE A 232 7.42 -10.87 3.39
C PHE A 232 6.06 -10.45 2.87
N SER A 233 5.18 -11.42 2.64
CA SER A 233 3.77 -11.15 2.30
C SER A 233 2.85 -12.04 3.08
N ARG A 234 1.69 -11.49 3.39
CA ARG A 234 0.59 -12.22 4.00
C ARG A 234 -0.36 -12.71 2.93
N VAL A 235 -0.55 -14.02 2.88
CA VAL A 235 -1.62 -14.67 2.11
C VAL A 235 -2.69 -15.14 3.08
N LEU A 236 -3.91 -14.63 2.92
CA LEU A 236 -5.07 -15.13 3.65
C LEU A 236 -5.67 -16.30 2.86
N PHE A 237 -5.53 -17.52 3.36
CA PHE A 237 -6.29 -18.65 2.87
C PHE A 237 -7.70 -18.61 3.45
N VAL A 238 -8.71 -18.79 2.62
CA VAL A 238 -10.12 -18.77 3.04
C VAL A 238 -10.91 -19.82 2.26
N SER A 239 -11.77 -20.54 2.97
CA SER A 239 -12.75 -21.42 2.33
C SER A 239 -13.80 -20.59 1.60
N GLU A 240 -14.32 -21.07 0.47
CA GLU A 240 -15.33 -20.34 -0.30
C GLU A 240 -16.53 -19.92 0.57
N GLY A 241 -16.98 -20.78 1.48
CA GLY A 241 -18.12 -20.53 2.36
C GLY A 241 -17.93 -19.33 3.30
N CYS A 242 -16.68 -18.98 3.64
CA CYS A 242 -16.35 -17.87 4.53
C CYS A 242 -15.96 -16.58 3.77
N PHE A 243 -15.81 -16.65 2.44
CA PHE A 243 -15.32 -15.50 1.65
C PHE A 243 -16.19 -14.24 1.80
N GLU A 244 -17.52 -14.37 1.87
CA GLU A 244 -18.42 -13.22 2.02
C GLU A 244 -18.22 -12.49 3.36
N LYS A 245 -17.98 -13.24 4.45
CA LYS A 245 -17.63 -12.67 5.74
C LYS A 245 -16.32 -11.87 5.65
N MET A 246 -15.29 -12.45 5.01
CA MET A 246 -14.00 -11.77 4.83
C MET A 246 -14.12 -10.52 3.95
N LEU A 247 -15.00 -10.53 2.97
CA LEU A 247 -15.22 -9.39 2.09
C LEU A 247 -15.83 -8.18 2.81
N ASN A 248 -16.67 -8.42 3.82
CA ASN A 248 -17.17 -7.38 4.69
C ASN A 248 -16.05 -6.77 5.54
N GLU A 249 -15.16 -7.59 6.08
CA GLU A 249 -13.96 -7.13 6.80
C GLU A 249 -13.06 -6.28 5.88
N TYR A 250 -12.82 -6.68 4.64
CA TYR A 250 -12.06 -5.86 3.69
C TYR A 250 -12.77 -4.54 3.33
N SER A 251 -14.10 -4.51 3.35
CA SER A 251 -14.86 -3.27 3.18
C SER A 251 -14.73 -2.36 4.40
N HIS A 252 -14.62 -2.91 5.60
CA HIS A 252 -14.27 -2.15 6.81
C HIS A 252 -12.85 -1.63 6.76
N LEU A 253 -11.89 -2.46 6.32
CA LEU A 253 -10.51 -2.04 6.08
C LEU A 253 -10.43 -0.86 5.11
N HIS A 254 -11.23 -0.86 4.04
CA HIS A 254 -11.24 0.28 3.13
C HIS A 254 -11.65 1.59 3.81
N LYS A 255 -12.69 1.56 4.66
CA LYS A 255 -13.12 2.74 5.42
C LYS A 255 -12.06 3.18 6.44
N ALA A 256 -11.44 2.21 7.12
CA ALA A 256 -10.35 2.46 8.05
C ALA A 256 -9.14 3.10 7.33
N ASN A 257 -8.77 2.58 6.16
CA ASN A 257 -7.73 3.16 5.30
C ASN A 257 -8.03 4.60 4.92
N CYS A 258 -9.25 4.90 4.47
CA CYS A 258 -9.64 6.27 4.13
C CYS A 258 -9.43 7.22 5.32
N SER A 259 -9.93 6.82 6.50
CA SER A 259 -9.83 7.61 7.73
C SER A 259 -8.38 7.77 8.20
N LEU A 260 -7.60 6.68 8.16
CA LEU A 260 -6.21 6.67 8.58
C LEU A 260 -5.34 7.53 7.67
N PHE A 261 -5.45 7.37 6.35
CA PHE A 261 -4.64 8.14 5.41
C PHE A 261 -5.05 9.62 5.42
N GLU A 262 -6.33 9.95 5.59
CA GLU A 262 -6.74 11.35 5.81
C GLU A 262 -6.05 11.95 7.03
N ARG A 263 -6.19 11.28 8.19
CA ARG A 263 -5.58 11.70 9.46
C ARG A 263 -4.07 11.89 9.32
N ASN A 264 -3.41 10.93 8.68
CA ASN A 264 -1.97 10.94 8.47
C ASN A 264 -1.51 12.08 7.57
N ILE A 265 -2.24 12.38 6.49
CA ILE A 265 -1.95 13.53 5.63
C ILE A 265 -2.12 14.83 6.42
N GLU A 266 -3.22 15.00 7.17
CA GLU A 266 -3.43 16.22 7.95
C GLU A 266 -2.33 16.41 9.00
N LEU A 267 -2.02 15.38 9.78
CA LEU A 267 -0.95 15.42 10.78
C LEU A 267 0.43 15.68 10.17
N PHE A 268 0.68 15.23 8.94
CA PHE A 268 1.91 15.54 8.25
C PHE A 268 2.09 17.06 8.09
N TYR A 269 1.03 17.77 7.68
CA TYR A 269 1.04 19.19 7.37
C TYR A 269 0.96 20.13 8.59
N VAL A 270 0.34 19.71 9.71
CA VAL A 270 0.18 20.55 10.93
C VAL A 270 1.50 21.17 11.41
N ASP A 271 2.59 20.41 11.38
CA ASP A 271 3.91 20.85 11.84
C ASP A 271 4.96 20.77 10.72
N ILE A 272 4.55 21.01 9.47
CA ILE A 272 5.43 20.82 8.30
C ILE A 272 6.73 21.64 8.39
N PHE A 273 6.65 22.86 8.91
CA PHE A 273 7.81 23.74 9.08
C PHE A 273 8.61 23.49 10.36
N LYS A 274 8.12 22.66 11.28
CA LYS A 274 8.85 22.30 12.51
C LYS A 274 9.72 21.05 12.35
N ASP A 275 9.68 20.41 11.18
CA ASP A 275 10.46 19.23 10.84
C ASP A 275 11.23 19.48 9.52
N ASP A 276 12.54 19.66 9.64
CA ASP A 276 13.44 19.93 8.51
C ASP A 276 13.35 18.87 7.41
N LYS A 277 13.06 17.61 7.76
CA LYS A 277 12.93 16.54 6.75
C LYS A 277 11.67 16.76 5.92
N LYS A 278 10.56 17.17 6.54
CA LYS A 278 9.33 17.50 5.82
C LYS A 278 9.50 18.73 4.95
N ILE A 279 10.20 19.76 5.44
CA ILE A 279 10.52 20.95 4.63
C ILE A 279 11.27 20.54 3.36
N LYS A 280 12.39 19.82 3.54
CA LYS A 280 13.31 19.40 2.47
C LYS A 280 12.62 18.53 1.41
N LEU A 281 11.63 17.74 1.81
CA LEU A 281 10.85 16.90 0.90
C LEU A 281 10.12 17.69 -0.21
N PHE A 282 9.73 18.93 0.10
CA PHE A 282 8.95 19.81 -0.79
C PHE A 282 9.74 21.02 -1.31
N THR A 283 10.93 21.29 -0.77
CA THR A 283 11.79 22.41 -1.19
C THR A 283 12.02 22.46 -2.71
N PRO A 284 12.29 21.33 -3.42
CA PRO A 284 12.45 21.38 -4.88
C PRO A 284 11.21 21.88 -5.61
N ASP A 285 10.01 21.45 -5.19
CA ASP A 285 8.75 21.90 -5.80
C ASP A 285 8.51 23.38 -5.53
N PHE A 286 8.84 23.83 -4.31
CA PHE A 286 8.73 25.22 -3.91
C PHE A 286 9.64 26.11 -4.74
N ILE A 287 10.93 25.76 -4.84
CA ILE A 287 11.91 26.47 -5.67
C ILE A 287 11.40 26.56 -7.10
N HIS A 288 10.96 25.44 -7.67
CA HIS A 288 10.41 25.41 -9.03
C HIS A 288 9.24 26.38 -9.18
N GLY A 289 8.32 26.42 -8.21
CA GLY A 289 7.16 27.30 -8.20
C GLY A 289 7.48 28.78 -8.12
N ILE A 290 8.47 29.20 -7.31
CA ILE A 290 8.78 30.62 -7.04
C ILE A 290 9.88 31.22 -7.92
N ARG A 291 10.79 30.39 -8.45
CA ARG A 291 12.05 30.84 -9.09
C ARG A 291 11.83 31.88 -10.17
N TRP A 292 10.91 31.62 -11.10
CA TRP A 292 10.64 32.54 -12.21
C TRP A 292 10.08 33.87 -11.72
N PHE A 293 9.21 33.83 -10.71
CA PHE A 293 8.55 35.02 -10.19
C PHE A 293 9.53 35.94 -9.45
N ILE A 294 10.41 35.37 -8.63
CA ILE A 294 11.50 36.10 -7.96
C ILE A 294 12.42 36.72 -9.00
N ARG A 295 12.88 35.92 -9.98
CA ARG A 295 13.76 36.39 -11.06
C ARG A 295 13.16 37.56 -11.83
N SER A 296 11.88 37.45 -12.22
CA SER A 296 11.18 38.51 -12.95
C SER A 296 11.06 39.79 -12.12
N SER A 297 10.82 39.65 -10.82
CA SER A 297 10.64 40.79 -9.90
C SER A 297 11.95 41.56 -9.69
N LEU A 298 13.09 40.87 -9.58
CA LEU A 298 14.42 41.47 -9.46
C LEU A 298 14.89 42.08 -10.79
N TRP A 299 14.67 41.39 -11.91
CA TRP A 299 15.09 41.86 -13.23
C TRP A 299 14.45 43.20 -13.62
N ARG A 300 13.15 43.37 -13.32
CA ARG A 300 12.43 44.64 -13.57
C ARG A 300 13.01 45.84 -12.82
N ARG A 301 13.90 45.61 -11.85
CA ARG A 301 14.56 46.65 -11.05
C ARG A 301 16.05 46.79 -11.37
N ASN A 302 16.50 46.31 -12.54
CA ASN A 302 17.88 46.39 -13.04
C ASN A 302 18.93 45.72 -12.13
N VAL A 303 18.52 44.71 -11.37
CA VAL A 303 19.42 43.88 -10.59
C VAL A 303 20.06 42.83 -11.51
N SER A 304 21.41 42.78 -11.57
CA SER A 304 22.15 41.81 -12.38
C SER A 304 21.99 40.40 -11.81
N LEU A 305 21.43 39.49 -12.61
CA LEU A 305 21.13 38.12 -12.19
C LEU A 305 22.23 37.15 -12.65
N ASP A 306 23.34 37.10 -11.92
CA ASP A 306 24.24 35.94 -11.92
C ASP A 306 23.81 34.86 -10.90
N LEU A 307 22.62 35.04 -10.31
CA LEU A 307 22.16 34.24 -9.19
C LEU A 307 21.63 32.87 -9.62
N GLU A 308 22.35 31.83 -9.20
CA GLU A 308 21.77 30.50 -9.08
C GLU A 308 20.68 30.51 -7.99
N ILE A 309 19.42 30.61 -8.39
CA ILE A 309 18.23 30.46 -7.52
C ILE A 309 18.10 29.00 -6.98
N ASN A 310 19.18 28.22 -7.05
CA ASN A 310 19.23 26.84 -6.59
C ASN A 310 19.42 26.74 -5.07
N GLU A 311 19.75 27.84 -4.39
CA GLU A 311 20.08 27.90 -2.96
C GLU A 311 18.99 28.60 -2.13
N ILE A 312 17.72 28.26 -2.36
CA ILE A 312 16.64 28.69 -1.46
C ILE A 312 16.44 27.64 -0.37
N HIS A 313 16.50 28.08 0.88
CA HIS A 313 16.19 27.23 2.03
C HIS A 313 15.02 27.79 2.83
N LEU A 314 14.15 26.92 3.32
CA LEU A 314 13.06 27.32 4.20
C LEU A 314 13.39 26.83 5.62
N ASN A 315 13.11 27.67 6.61
CA ASN A 315 13.20 27.33 8.02
C ASN A 315 12.04 27.97 8.79
N TRP A 316 11.77 27.44 9.98
CA TRP A 316 10.81 28.03 10.90
C TRP A 316 11.51 28.90 11.93
N ASN A 317 11.18 30.19 11.94
CA ASN A 317 11.58 31.08 13.02
C ASN A 317 10.63 30.91 14.21
N LYS A 318 11.13 30.31 15.29
CA LYS A 318 10.35 30.07 16.51
C LYS A 318 9.98 31.34 17.26
N SER A 319 10.84 32.37 17.21
CA SER A 319 10.63 33.62 17.95
C SER A 319 9.55 34.47 17.30
N ASP A 320 9.56 34.54 15.97
CA ASP A 320 8.65 35.38 15.19
C ASP A 320 7.45 34.58 14.63
N GLU A 321 7.36 33.29 14.94
CA GLU A 321 6.34 32.34 14.45
C GLU A 321 6.06 32.46 12.95
N CYS A 322 7.12 32.51 12.15
CA CYS A 322 7.03 32.68 10.71
C CYS A 322 7.99 31.78 9.95
N VAL A 323 7.70 31.57 8.66
CA VAL A 323 8.60 30.88 7.73
C VAL A 323 9.60 31.88 7.18
N GLU A 324 10.89 31.60 7.30
CA GLU A 324 11.91 32.39 6.61
C GLU A 324 12.35 31.67 5.33
N ILE A 325 12.42 32.45 4.26
CA ILE A 325 12.86 32.02 2.94
C ILE A 325 14.27 32.59 2.76
N ASN A 326 15.25 31.76 3.07
CA ASN A 326 16.66 32.09 3.04
C ASN A 326 17.11 32.13 1.58
N VAL A 327 17.68 33.26 1.19
CA VAL A 327 18.16 33.52 -0.18
C VAL A 327 19.55 34.16 -0.09
N LEU A 328 20.43 33.84 -1.04
CA LEU A 328 21.73 34.52 -1.18
C LEU A 328 21.60 35.82 -1.96
N PHE A 329 20.78 36.74 -1.44
CA PHE A 329 20.57 38.07 -2.01
C PHE A 329 21.06 39.15 -1.05
N SER A 330 21.48 40.29 -1.58
CA SER A 330 21.82 41.48 -0.81
C SER A 330 20.61 42.01 -0.03
N SER A 331 20.88 42.82 1.00
CA SER A 331 19.83 43.41 1.82
C SER A 331 18.84 44.27 1.02
N ASP A 332 19.30 44.93 -0.04
CA ASP A 332 18.45 45.72 -0.94
C ASP A 332 17.50 44.83 -1.74
N GLU A 333 17.99 43.71 -2.28
CA GLU A 333 17.18 42.72 -2.99
C GLU A 333 16.16 42.05 -2.07
N ILE A 334 16.55 41.70 -0.84
CA ILE A 334 15.63 41.15 0.18
C ILE A 334 14.53 42.17 0.51
N SER A 335 14.90 43.44 0.68
CA SER A 335 13.96 44.54 0.90
C SER A 335 12.97 44.69 -0.27
N ILE A 336 13.46 44.56 -1.50
CA ILE A 336 12.62 44.54 -2.71
C ILE A 336 11.58 43.42 -2.67
N LEU A 337 11.98 42.20 -2.28
CA LEU A 337 11.09 41.04 -2.24
C LEU A 337 10.05 41.16 -1.11
N ASN A 338 10.48 41.56 0.09
CA ASN A 338 9.60 41.70 1.25
C ASN A 338 8.59 42.85 1.09
N ASN A 339 8.94 43.92 0.38
CA ASN A 339 8.06 45.07 0.16
C ASN A 339 7.21 44.97 -1.13
N SER A 340 7.21 43.81 -1.81
CA SER A 340 6.43 43.63 -3.04
C SER A 340 5.15 42.83 -2.80
N ASP A 341 3.99 43.49 -2.87
CA ASP A 341 2.67 42.85 -2.76
C ASP A 341 2.45 41.74 -3.79
N SER A 342 3.05 41.86 -4.98
CA SER A 342 2.96 40.84 -6.01
C SER A 342 3.78 39.60 -5.67
N VAL A 343 5.01 39.79 -5.13
CA VAL A 343 5.85 38.68 -4.65
C VAL A 343 5.19 38.02 -3.45
N SER A 344 4.75 38.80 -2.46
CA SER A 344 4.10 38.27 -1.28
C SER A 344 2.87 37.42 -1.62
N ARG A 345 1.95 37.92 -2.46
CA ARG A 345 0.77 37.15 -2.89
C ARG A 345 1.13 35.87 -3.64
N TYR A 346 2.13 35.92 -4.52
CA TYR A 346 2.53 34.75 -5.29
C TYR A 346 3.21 33.70 -4.38
N THR A 347 4.13 34.12 -3.51
CA THR A 347 4.80 33.22 -2.56
C THR A 347 3.82 32.62 -1.56
N SER A 348 2.87 33.39 -1.03
CA SER A 348 1.77 32.88 -0.20
C SER A 348 0.97 31.80 -0.93
N LYS A 349 0.63 32.03 -2.20
CA LYS A 349 -0.06 31.04 -3.03
C LYS A 349 0.74 29.73 -3.13
N ILE A 350 2.05 29.81 -3.43
CA ILE A 350 2.90 28.62 -3.57
C ILE A 350 3.09 27.90 -2.22
N LEU A 351 3.27 28.63 -1.11
CA LEU A 351 3.33 28.06 0.24
C LEU A 351 2.04 27.32 0.60
N ARG A 352 0.88 27.88 0.25
CA ARG A 352 -0.40 27.21 0.47
C ARG A 352 -0.58 25.97 -0.40
N GLU A 353 -0.20 26.04 -1.67
CA GLU A 353 -0.33 24.91 -2.60
C GLU A 353 0.56 23.72 -2.23
N ILE A 354 1.79 23.98 -1.78
CA ILE A 354 2.79 22.93 -1.53
C ILE A 354 2.81 22.48 -0.08
N TYR A 355 2.80 23.45 0.85
CA TYR A 355 2.96 23.21 2.28
C TYR A 355 1.65 23.32 3.07
N ARG A 356 0.51 23.66 2.44
CA ARG A 356 -0.76 24.00 3.12
C ARG A 356 -0.60 25.10 4.18
N TYR A 357 0.35 26.00 3.97
CA TYR A 357 0.68 27.03 4.94
C TYR A 357 0.07 28.38 4.56
N GLU A 358 -0.62 28.99 5.53
CA GLU A 358 -1.30 30.29 5.39
C GLU A 358 -0.78 31.35 6.38
N GLY A 359 0.28 31.04 7.13
CA GLY A 359 0.87 31.96 8.10
C GLY A 359 1.81 33.00 7.48
N VAL A 360 2.47 33.77 8.36
CA VAL A 360 3.41 34.83 7.96
C VAL A 360 4.71 34.21 7.42
N PHE A 361 5.31 34.86 6.42
CA PHE A 361 6.64 34.50 5.92
C PHE A 361 7.43 35.76 5.57
N ARG A 362 8.75 35.62 5.48
CA ARG A 362 9.65 36.68 5.02
C ARG A 362 10.87 36.12 4.30
N TYR A 363 11.44 36.91 3.40
CA TYR A 363 12.76 36.65 2.83
C TYR A 363 13.85 37.14 3.79
N VAL A 364 14.89 36.34 3.97
CA VAL A 364 16.06 36.65 4.81
C VAL A 364 17.35 36.25 4.10
N GLU A 365 18.47 36.84 4.54
CA GLU A 365 19.79 36.48 4.03
C GLU A 365 20.14 35.06 4.48
N GLY A 366 20.43 34.19 3.52
CA GLY A 366 20.91 32.84 3.78
C GLY A 366 22.41 32.84 4.10
N ILE A 367 22.84 31.88 4.93
CA ILE A 367 24.26 31.58 5.14
C ILE A 367 24.65 30.47 4.15
N PRO A 368 25.68 30.64 3.30
CA PRO A 368 26.16 29.56 2.44
C PRO A 368 26.63 28.38 3.31
N PHE A 369 26.19 27.16 3.02
CA PHE A 369 26.53 25.94 3.77
C PHE A 369 27.41 24.98 2.97
#